data_AF-A0A2Z4Y1H2-F1
#
_entry.id   AF-A0A2Z4Y1H2-F1
#
_cell.length_a   1.000
_cell.length_b   1.000
_cell.length_c   1.000
_cell.angle_alpha   90.00
_cell.angle_beta   90.00
_cell.angle_gamma   90.00
#
_symmetry.space_group_name_H-M   'P 1'
#
loop_
_entity.id
_entity.type
_entity.pdbx_description
1 polymer ?
#
loop_
_entity_poly.entity_id
_entity_poly.type
_entity_poly.pdbx_seq_one_letter_code
_entity_poly.pdbx_strand_id
1 'polypeptide(L)'
;MIKRCFECNAPLAQSGLIVAMEQREHFAITRHTEGCNRCAQNLLEFLRKSGSSSRYWNQCVDCAFCGGKLPIVRLRFQIKDVASRHLAICEKCYNAMRDQLILDFPNFVMFVELEWKTRGMKNQARTPWPNGTYVRVRPTASRYAGEVGKIAGFRCLVQPWFGYDVVFSNGKRHFFHERDLEIVSTPGYLEKRNLEQAG
;
A
#
# COMPACT_ATOMS: atom_id res chain seq x y z
N MET A 1 -19.74 7.50 3.64
CA MET A 1 -19.41 6.15 3.15
C MET A 1 -19.05 5.30 4.37
N ILE A 2 -19.76 4.18 4.62
CA ILE A 2 -19.48 3.30 5.77
C ILE A 2 -18.22 2.49 5.46
N LYS A 3 -17.16 2.63 6.25
CA LYS A 3 -15.96 1.78 6.12
C LYS A 3 -16.33 0.33 6.42
N ARG A 4 -15.72 -0.62 5.70
CA ARG A 4 -15.97 -2.06 5.88
C ARG A 4 -14.67 -2.80 6.14
N CYS A 5 -14.75 -3.85 6.95
CA CYS A 5 -13.63 -4.73 7.26
C CYS A 5 -13.12 -5.37 5.98
N PHE A 6 -11.82 -5.27 5.71
CA PHE A 6 -11.25 -5.85 4.50
C PHE A 6 -11.38 -7.37 4.45
N GLU A 7 -11.42 -8.03 5.62
CA GLU A 7 -11.42 -9.49 5.69
C GLU A 7 -12.84 -10.08 5.60
N CYS A 8 -13.80 -9.55 6.35
CA CYS A 8 -15.15 -10.11 6.44
C CYS A 8 -16.26 -9.19 5.93
N ASN A 9 -15.92 -8.03 5.37
CA ASN A 9 -16.84 -7.04 4.81
C ASN A 9 -17.88 -6.46 5.80
N ALA A 10 -17.73 -6.74 7.10
CA ALA A 10 -18.58 -6.21 8.17
C ALA A 10 -18.39 -4.68 8.30
N PRO A 11 -19.44 -3.91 8.63
CA PRO A 11 -19.32 -2.48 8.91
C PRO A 11 -18.30 -2.19 10.01
N LEU A 12 -17.47 -1.16 9.81
CA LEU A 12 -16.50 -0.68 10.80
C LEU A 12 -17.01 0.62 11.41
N ALA A 13 -17.33 0.59 12.70
CA ALA A 13 -17.45 1.79 13.51
C ALA A 13 -16.06 2.27 13.98
N GLN A 14 -15.18 1.32 14.32
CA GLN A 14 -13.79 1.56 14.73
C GLN A 14 -12.90 0.42 14.22
N SER A 15 -11.68 0.74 13.79
CA SER A 15 -10.72 -0.23 13.26
C SER A 15 -10.07 -1.01 14.40
N GLY A 16 -10.15 -2.34 14.37
CA GLY A 16 -9.45 -3.23 15.29
C GLY A 16 -8.02 -3.57 14.82
N LEU A 17 -7.79 -3.49 13.52
CA LEU A 17 -6.50 -3.68 12.88
C LEU A 17 -6.32 -2.64 11.78
N ILE A 18 -5.13 -2.07 11.71
CA ILE A 18 -4.63 -1.27 10.60
C ILE A 18 -3.44 -2.03 10.01
N VAL A 19 -3.58 -2.46 8.76
CA VAL A 19 -2.51 -3.09 7.99
C VAL A 19 -1.88 -2.01 7.13
N ALA A 20 -0.62 -1.67 7.38
CA ALA A 20 0.13 -0.69 6.61
C ALA A 20 1.33 -1.36 5.95
N MET A 21 1.53 -1.13 4.66
CA MET A 21 2.73 -1.60 3.98
C MET A 21 3.89 -0.65 4.29
N GLU A 22 5.05 -1.20 4.64
CA GLU A 22 6.22 -0.39 4.97
C GLU A 22 7.05 -0.06 3.74
N GLN A 23 7.37 1.23 3.59
CA GLN A 23 8.33 1.72 2.60
C GLN A 23 9.52 2.28 3.38
N ARG A 24 10.73 1.90 2.96
CA ARG A 24 11.99 1.97 3.71
C ARG A 24 12.35 3.34 4.33
N GLU A 25 11.68 4.45 3.96
CA GLU A 25 11.86 5.79 4.55
C GLU A 25 10.59 6.66 4.54
N HIS A 26 9.42 6.09 4.22
CA HIS A 26 8.15 6.81 4.23
C HIS A 26 7.06 5.86 4.73
N PHE A 27 6.39 6.21 5.82
CA PHE A 27 5.09 5.60 6.08
C PHE A 27 4.21 5.95 4.88
N ALA A 28 3.73 4.96 4.13
CA ALA A 28 2.60 5.16 3.24
C ALA A 28 1.36 5.35 4.13
N ILE A 29 1.26 6.51 4.79
CA ILE A 29 0.18 6.90 5.71
C ILE A 29 -1.19 6.77 5.01
N THR A 30 -1.20 6.84 3.68
CA THR A 30 -2.37 6.74 2.80
C THR A 30 -2.75 5.33 2.32
N ARG A 31 -1.99 4.27 2.61
CA ARG A 31 -2.31 2.89 2.17
C ARG A 31 -2.40 1.90 3.32
N HIS A 32 -3.41 2.14 4.15
CA HIS A 32 -3.82 1.20 5.15
C HIS A 32 -5.15 0.55 4.77
N THR A 33 -5.28 -0.73 5.07
CA THR A 33 -6.58 -1.39 5.11
C THR A 33 -6.96 -1.69 6.56
N GLU A 34 -8.25 -1.73 6.83
CA GLU A 34 -8.78 -1.80 8.21
C GLU A 34 -9.57 -3.09 8.44
N GLY A 35 -9.22 -3.81 9.50
CA GLY A 35 -9.92 -4.99 9.98
C GLY A 35 -10.82 -4.66 11.17
N CYS A 36 -11.94 -5.38 11.31
CA CYS A 36 -12.78 -5.28 12.51
C CYS A 36 -12.10 -5.95 13.71
N ASN A 37 -12.57 -5.66 14.92
CA ASN A 37 -12.04 -6.25 16.16
C ASN A 37 -11.95 -7.78 16.11
N ARG A 38 -12.98 -8.45 15.58
CA ARG A 38 -13.00 -9.92 15.47
C ARG A 38 -11.88 -10.45 14.58
N CYS A 39 -11.75 -9.92 13.36
CA CYS A 39 -10.70 -10.34 12.43
C CYS A 39 -9.30 -9.97 12.96
N ALA A 40 -9.18 -8.81 13.60
CA ALA A 40 -7.94 -8.36 14.22
C ALA A 40 -7.49 -9.30 15.36
N GLN A 41 -8.41 -9.72 16.22
CA GLN A 41 -8.14 -10.63 17.32
C GLN A 41 -7.71 -12.01 16.83
N ASN A 42 -8.43 -12.56 15.85
CA ASN A 42 -8.08 -13.84 15.24
C ASN A 42 -6.69 -13.79 14.58
N LEU A 43 -6.38 -12.72 13.85
CA LEU A 43 -5.06 -12.56 13.23
C LEU A 43 -3.96 -12.40 14.27
N LEU A 44 -4.19 -11.61 15.33
CA LEU A 44 -3.21 -11.44 16.41
C LEU A 44 -2.91 -12.77 17.11
N GLU A 45 -3.93 -13.57 17.37
CA GLU A 45 -3.77 -14.89 17.99
C GLU A 45 -3.00 -15.86 17.09
N PHE A 46 -3.33 -15.88 15.79
CA PHE A 46 -2.57 -16.63 14.80
C PHE A 46 -1.09 -16.24 14.80
N LEU A 47 -0.80 -14.94 14.69
CA LEU A 47 0.58 -14.44 14.65
C LEU A 47 1.31 -14.73 15.96
N ARG A 48 0.64 -14.61 17.11
CA ARG A 48 1.22 -14.92 18.43
C ARG A 48 1.61 -16.38 18.54
N LYS A 49 0.78 -17.30 18.03
CA LYS A 49 1.09 -18.73 18.00
C LYS A 49 2.31 -19.00 17.11
N SER A 50 2.34 -18.43 15.91
CA SER A 50 3.42 -18.56 14.95
C SER A 50 4.74 -17.91 15.42
N GLY A 51 4.66 -16.85 16.21
CA GLY A 51 5.80 -16.08 16.73
C GLY A 51 6.20 -16.44 18.17
N SER A 52 5.61 -17.49 18.75
CA SER A 52 5.76 -17.83 20.18
C SER A 52 7.20 -18.05 20.64
N SER A 53 8.09 -18.51 19.76
CA SER A 53 9.52 -18.71 20.03
C SER A 53 10.40 -17.51 19.68
N SER A 54 9.82 -16.44 19.12
CA SER A 54 10.59 -15.28 18.68
C SER A 54 10.95 -14.36 19.85
N ARG A 55 12.26 -14.16 20.06
CA ARG A 55 12.76 -13.12 20.96
C ARG A 55 12.45 -11.69 20.48
N TYR A 56 12.08 -11.52 19.22
CA TYR A 56 11.79 -10.24 18.58
C TYR A 56 10.31 -9.87 18.64
N TRP A 57 9.46 -10.71 19.23
CA TRP A 57 8.00 -10.56 19.19
C TRP A 57 7.50 -9.21 19.71
N ASN A 58 8.18 -8.64 20.70
CA ASN A 58 7.81 -7.36 21.29
C ASN A 58 8.44 -6.16 20.55
N GLN A 59 9.26 -6.39 19.53
CA GLN A 59 9.83 -5.32 18.72
C GLN A 59 8.85 -4.94 17.62
N CYS A 60 8.67 -3.64 17.46
CA CYS A 60 7.79 -3.10 16.42
C CYS A 60 8.57 -2.61 15.21
N VAL A 61 9.87 -2.31 15.31
CA VAL A 61 10.66 -1.72 14.21
C VAL A 61 11.09 -2.80 13.21
N ASP A 62 11.75 -3.85 13.69
CA ASP A 62 12.21 -4.97 12.87
C ASP A 62 11.16 -6.08 12.80
N CYS A 63 11.39 -7.08 11.95
CA CYS A 63 10.50 -8.22 11.83
C CYS A 63 10.33 -8.93 13.19
N ALA A 64 9.08 -9.02 13.66
CA ALA A 64 8.72 -9.59 14.96
C ALA A 64 9.03 -11.10 15.09
N PHE A 65 9.38 -11.77 13.99
CA PHE A 65 9.67 -13.20 13.96
C PHE A 65 11.17 -13.51 13.93
N CYS A 66 11.95 -12.75 13.15
CA CYS A 66 13.38 -13.05 12.93
C CYS A 66 14.32 -11.88 13.20
N GLY A 67 13.81 -10.69 13.53
CA GLY A 67 14.61 -9.47 13.71
C GLY A 67 15.18 -8.90 12.41
N GLY A 68 14.68 -9.34 11.25
CA GLY A 68 15.09 -8.81 9.95
C GLY A 68 14.68 -7.35 9.78
N LYS A 69 15.61 -6.50 9.32
CA LYS A 69 15.45 -5.05 9.16
C LYS A 69 14.64 -4.62 7.93
N LEU A 70 14.06 -5.57 7.20
CA LEU A 70 13.29 -5.33 5.97
C LEU A 70 11.89 -5.95 6.06
N PRO A 71 11.06 -5.47 7.00
CA PRO A 71 9.64 -5.77 6.99
C PRO A 71 8.96 -5.28 5.69
N ILE A 72 8.00 -6.06 5.21
CA ILE A 72 7.17 -5.73 4.06
C ILE A 72 5.78 -5.22 4.49
N VAL A 73 5.35 -5.59 5.71
CA VAL A 73 4.07 -5.17 6.28
C VAL A 73 4.23 -4.85 7.76
N ARG A 74 3.58 -3.76 8.18
CA ARG A 74 3.40 -3.33 9.57
C ARG A 74 1.93 -3.46 9.95
N LEU A 75 1.67 -4.05 11.11
CA LEU A 75 0.35 -4.31 11.64
C LEU A 75 0.19 -3.51 12.93
N ARG A 76 -0.88 -2.72 13.03
CA ARG A 76 -1.27 -2.02 14.24
C ARG A 76 -2.62 -2.54 14.72
N PHE A 77 -2.60 -3.19 15.87
CA PHE A 77 -3.79 -3.73 16.52
C PHE A 77 -4.32 -2.71 17.55
N GLN A 78 -5.60 -2.36 17.41
CA GLN A 78 -6.37 -1.47 18.28
C GLN A 78 -7.66 -2.17 18.70
N ILE A 79 -7.52 -3.36 19.27
CA ILE A 79 -8.64 -4.21 19.66
C ILE A 79 -9.21 -3.70 21.00
N LYS A 80 -10.53 -3.60 21.09
CA LYS A 80 -11.21 -3.23 22.34
C LYS A 80 -10.79 -4.17 23.48
N ASP A 81 -10.48 -3.62 24.65
CA ASP A 81 -10.12 -4.37 25.87
C ASP A 81 -8.81 -5.19 25.76
N VAL A 82 -8.00 -4.97 24.71
CA VAL A 82 -6.67 -5.56 24.53
C VAL A 82 -5.63 -4.46 24.41
N ALA A 83 -4.46 -4.64 25.03
CA ALA A 83 -3.35 -3.69 24.89
C ALA A 83 -2.99 -3.49 23.42
N SER A 84 -2.80 -2.24 23.00
CA SER A 84 -2.38 -1.93 21.62
C SER A 84 -1.07 -2.64 21.28
N ARG A 85 -1.01 -3.22 20.08
CA ARG A 85 0.18 -3.94 19.61
C ARG A 85 0.58 -3.50 18.22
N HIS A 86 1.89 -3.46 17.98
CA HIS A 86 2.49 -3.18 16.69
C HIS A 86 3.44 -4.31 16.33
N LEU A 87 3.28 -4.87 15.13
CA LEU A 87 4.13 -5.94 14.62
C LEU A 87 4.62 -5.58 13.23
N ALA A 88 5.80 -6.07 12.86
CA ALA A 88 6.30 -5.98 11.50
C ALA A 88 6.67 -7.38 10.98
N ILE A 89 6.41 -7.68 9.70
CA ILE A 89 6.65 -9.00 9.10
C ILE A 89 7.47 -8.82 7.82
N CYS A 90 8.60 -9.52 7.71
CA CYS A 90 9.42 -9.54 6.50
C CYS A 90 8.94 -10.58 5.48
N GLU A 91 9.40 -10.48 4.23
CA GLU A 91 9.01 -11.40 3.15
C GLU A 91 9.27 -12.86 3.53
N LYS A 92 10.43 -13.17 4.13
CA LYS A 92 10.79 -14.55 4.51
C LYS A 92 9.80 -15.15 5.51
N CYS A 93 9.48 -14.42 6.58
CA CYS A 93 8.57 -14.89 7.62
C CYS A 93 7.12 -14.91 7.15
N TYR A 94 6.71 -13.94 6.33
CA TYR A 94 5.42 -13.96 5.66
C TYR A 94 5.26 -15.22 4.79
N ASN A 95 6.24 -15.52 3.92
CA ASN A 95 6.21 -16.68 3.04
C ASN A 95 6.15 -18.01 3.82
N ALA A 96 6.84 -18.09 4.96
CA ALA A 96 6.79 -19.27 5.82
C ALA A 96 5.39 -19.54 6.43
N MET A 97 4.57 -18.50 6.62
CA MET A 97 3.22 -18.60 7.17
C MET A 97 2.12 -18.50 6.10
N ARG A 98 2.49 -18.25 4.85
CA ARG A 98 1.59 -17.82 3.78
C ARG A 98 0.47 -18.81 3.52
N ASP A 99 0.79 -20.10 3.48
CA ASP A 99 -0.19 -21.13 3.12
C ASP A 99 -1.24 -21.36 4.21
N GLN A 100 -0.93 -21.03 5.46
CA GLN A 100 -1.95 -21.02 6.52
C GLN A 100 -2.71 -19.69 6.52
N LEU A 101 -2.01 -18.57 6.31
CA LEU A 101 -2.64 -17.25 6.19
C LEU A 101 -3.67 -17.19 5.06
N ILE A 102 -3.46 -17.88 3.93
CA ILE A 102 -4.41 -17.84 2.81
C ILE A 102 -5.70 -18.61 3.13
N LEU A 103 -5.63 -19.63 3.99
CA LEU A 103 -6.79 -20.40 4.43
C LEU A 103 -7.63 -19.59 5.43
N ASP A 104 -6.96 -18.94 6.39
CA ASP A 104 -7.64 -18.28 7.52
C ASP A 104 -7.96 -16.79 7.25
N PHE A 105 -7.13 -16.13 6.43
CA PHE A 105 -7.19 -14.70 6.12
C PHE A 105 -6.92 -14.42 4.64
N PRO A 106 -7.75 -14.95 3.72
CA PRO A 106 -7.53 -14.85 2.28
C PRO A 106 -7.46 -13.40 1.79
N ASN A 107 -8.26 -12.48 2.35
CA ASN A 107 -8.24 -11.08 1.91
C ASN A 107 -7.02 -10.32 2.45
N PHE A 108 -6.49 -10.71 3.60
CA PHE A 108 -5.21 -10.19 4.11
C PHE A 108 -4.07 -10.61 3.20
N VAL A 109 -4.03 -11.90 2.85
CA VAL A 109 -3.06 -12.42 1.88
C VAL A 109 -3.23 -11.72 0.55
N MET A 110 -4.45 -11.58 0.04
CA MET A 110 -4.72 -10.86 -1.19
C MET A 110 -4.24 -9.40 -1.11
N PHE A 111 -4.44 -8.70 0.00
CA PHE A 111 -3.95 -7.33 0.17
C PHE A 111 -2.41 -7.28 0.15
N VAL A 112 -1.75 -8.05 1.01
CA VAL A 112 -0.29 -8.11 1.07
C VAL A 112 0.29 -8.55 -0.27
N GLU A 113 -0.30 -9.57 -0.89
CA GLU A 113 0.12 -10.07 -2.19
C GLU A 113 -0.30 -9.17 -3.34
N LEU A 114 -1.31 -8.32 -3.30
CA LEU A 114 -1.54 -7.36 -4.40
C LEU A 114 -0.54 -6.21 -4.31
N GLU A 115 -0.20 -5.82 -3.10
CA GLU A 115 0.87 -4.85 -2.84
C GLU A 115 2.26 -5.48 -3.12
N TRP A 116 2.41 -6.82 -3.06
CA TRP A 116 3.66 -7.56 -3.31
C TRP A 116 3.75 -8.31 -4.67
N LYS A 117 2.63 -8.66 -5.32
CA LYS A 117 2.54 -9.42 -6.59
C LYS A 117 2.85 -8.47 -7.72
N THR A 118 4.12 -8.41 -7.93
CA THR A 118 4.76 -7.96 -9.14
C THR A 118 5.59 -9.12 -9.70
N ARG A 119 5.01 -10.33 -9.59
CA ARG A 119 5.63 -11.64 -9.88
C ARG A 119 6.12 -11.83 -11.32
N GLY A 120 6.02 -10.82 -12.19
CA GLY A 120 6.59 -10.83 -13.55
C GLY A 120 7.89 -10.01 -13.74
N MET A 121 8.36 -9.25 -12.74
CA MET A 121 9.42 -8.25 -12.94
C MET A 121 10.66 -8.44 -12.07
N LYS A 122 10.83 -9.60 -11.40
CA LYS A 122 12.03 -9.84 -10.58
C LYS A 122 13.34 -9.88 -11.40
N ASN A 123 13.26 -10.04 -12.74
CA ASN A 123 14.43 -10.08 -13.65
C ASN A 123 14.49 -8.94 -14.70
N GLN A 124 13.52 -8.03 -14.73
CA GLN A 124 13.62 -6.79 -15.51
C GLN A 124 13.66 -5.65 -14.52
N ALA A 125 14.84 -5.06 -14.34
CA ALA A 125 14.98 -3.83 -13.57
C ALA A 125 14.10 -2.76 -14.23
N ARG A 126 12.88 -2.58 -13.71
CA ARG A 126 11.97 -1.56 -14.24
C ARG A 126 12.60 -0.21 -13.94
N THR A 127 12.81 0.56 -14.98
CA THR A 127 13.25 1.94 -14.84
C THR A 127 12.04 2.82 -14.51
N PRO A 128 12.23 3.86 -13.69
CA PRO A 128 11.21 4.87 -13.46
C PRO A 128 10.83 5.53 -14.77
N TRP A 129 9.62 6.07 -14.83
CA TRP A 129 9.24 7.00 -15.89
C TRP A 129 10.13 8.25 -15.82
N PRO A 130 10.57 8.78 -16.98
CA PRO A 130 11.43 9.96 -17.01
C PRO A 130 10.79 11.17 -16.33
N ASN A 131 11.63 12.02 -15.75
CA ASN A 131 11.20 13.36 -15.38
C ASN A 131 10.74 14.10 -16.63
N GLY A 132 9.62 14.80 -16.51
CA GLY A 132 8.98 15.51 -17.61
C GLY A 132 7.91 14.72 -18.35
N THR A 133 7.72 13.43 -18.06
CA THR A 133 6.58 12.67 -18.57
C THR A 133 5.26 13.24 -18.05
N TYR A 134 4.27 13.34 -18.94
CA TYR A 134 2.92 13.72 -18.57
C TYR A 134 2.13 12.52 -18.09
N VAL A 135 1.41 12.70 -16.99
CA VAL A 135 0.60 11.66 -16.36
C VAL A 135 -0.78 12.19 -16.03
N ARG A 136 -1.80 11.36 -16.22
CA ARG A 136 -3.16 11.60 -15.72
C ARG A 136 -3.38 10.81 -14.44
N VAL A 137 -4.01 11.44 -13.46
CA VAL A 137 -4.39 10.78 -12.21
C VAL A 137 -5.64 9.92 -12.47
N ARG A 138 -5.57 8.63 -12.14
CA ARG A 138 -6.69 7.71 -12.33
C ARG A 138 -7.90 8.07 -11.45
N PRO A 139 -9.12 7.72 -11.86
CA PRO A 139 -10.35 8.05 -11.11
C PRO A 139 -10.41 7.51 -9.68
N THR A 140 -9.59 6.50 -9.36
CA THR A 140 -9.48 5.90 -8.03
C THR A 140 -8.84 6.83 -6.99
N ALA A 141 -8.13 7.88 -7.38
CA ALA A 141 -7.52 8.87 -6.49
C ALA A 141 -8.41 10.12 -6.37
N SER A 142 -9.35 10.07 -5.43
CA SER A 142 -10.51 10.98 -5.33
C SER A 142 -10.22 12.49 -5.38
N ARG A 143 -9.07 12.97 -4.89
CA ARG A 143 -8.79 14.42 -4.79
C ARG A 143 -8.31 15.06 -6.10
N TYR A 144 -7.60 14.31 -6.95
CA TYR A 144 -6.98 14.81 -8.18
C TYR A 144 -7.41 14.01 -9.41
N ALA A 145 -8.46 13.18 -9.27
CA ALA A 145 -8.96 12.29 -10.31
C ALA A 145 -9.16 13.03 -11.64
N GLY A 146 -8.55 12.51 -12.71
CA GLY A 146 -8.61 13.07 -14.05
C GLY A 146 -7.67 14.26 -14.30
N GLU A 147 -7.02 14.83 -13.27
CA GLU A 147 -6.05 15.90 -13.48
C GLU A 147 -4.80 15.37 -14.19
N VAL A 148 -4.25 16.22 -15.07
CA VAL A 148 -3.01 15.93 -15.79
C VAL A 148 -1.90 16.80 -15.22
N GLY A 149 -0.78 16.17 -14.89
CA GLY A 149 0.42 16.85 -14.43
C GLY A 149 1.67 16.29 -15.07
N LYS A 150 2.81 16.88 -14.70
CA LYS A 150 4.13 16.52 -15.20
C LYS A 150 4.99 15.98 -14.06
N ILE A 151 5.70 14.88 -14.30
CA ILE A 151 6.62 14.30 -13.33
C ILE A 151 7.80 15.26 -13.13
N ALA A 152 8.00 15.73 -11.90
CA ALA A 152 9.14 16.57 -11.51
C ALA A 152 10.25 15.75 -10.86
N GLY A 153 9.95 14.57 -10.36
CA GLY A 153 10.89 13.67 -9.72
C GLY A 153 10.24 12.32 -9.43
N PHE A 154 11.06 11.31 -9.19
CA PHE A 154 10.60 9.99 -8.78
C PHE A 154 11.39 9.50 -7.56
N ARG A 155 10.82 8.51 -6.88
CA ARG A 155 11.44 7.78 -5.78
C ARG A 155 11.18 6.30 -5.96
N CYS A 156 12.18 5.48 -5.72
CA CYS A 156 11.99 4.03 -5.68
C CYS A 156 11.07 3.67 -4.51
N LEU A 157 9.98 2.97 -4.80
CA LEU A 157 9.16 2.30 -3.78
C LEU A 157 9.56 0.81 -3.73
N VAL A 158 8.75 -0.01 -3.07
CA VAL A 158 8.91 -1.48 -3.15
C VAL A 158 8.84 -1.87 -4.61
N GLN A 159 9.89 -2.55 -5.08
CA GLN A 159 10.02 -2.99 -6.46
C GLN A 159 8.74 -3.72 -6.90
N PRO A 160 8.22 -3.39 -8.09
CA PRO A 160 8.79 -2.60 -9.17
C PRO A 160 8.19 -1.18 -9.23
N TRP A 161 7.61 -0.71 -8.14
CA TRP A 161 6.83 0.52 -8.15
C TRP A 161 7.69 1.74 -7.88
N PHE A 162 7.34 2.84 -8.54
CA PHE A 162 7.88 4.15 -8.28
C PHE A 162 6.80 5.07 -7.71
N GLY A 163 7.23 6.04 -6.93
CA GLY A 163 6.42 7.18 -6.56
C GLY A 163 6.89 8.39 -7.34
N TYR A 164 5.96 9.24 -7.75
CA TYR A 164 6.24 10.40 -8.58
C TYR A 164 5.72 11.66 -7.92
N ASP A 165 6.59 12.65 -7.83
CA ASP A 165 6.22 14.02 -7.50
C ASP A 165 5.67 14.67 -8.78
N VAL A 166 4.35 14.85 -8.85
CA VAL A 166 3.65 15.41 -10.02
C VAL A 166 3.33 16.88 -9.77
N VAL A 167 3.66 17.73 -10.74
CA VAL A 167 3.34 19.16 -10.75
C VAL A 167 2.22 19.41 -11.76
N PHE A 168 1.15 20.03 -11.30
CA PHE A 168 -0.02 20.39 -12.12
C PHE A 168 0.15 21.78 -12.75
N SER A 169 -0.70 22.11 -13.73
CA SER A 169 -0.68 23.41 -14.43
C SER A 169 -0.90 24.60 -13.49
N ASN A 170 -1.60 24.40 -12.38
CA ASN A 170 -1.85 25.40 -11.35
C ASN A 170 -0.67 25.56 -10.35
N GLY A 171 0.47 24.92 -10.61
CA GLY A 171 1.66 24.97 -9.74
C GLY A 171 1.57 24.09 -8.50
N LYS A 172 0.44 23.43 -8.23
CA LYS A 172 0.34 22.48 -7.11
C LYS A 172 1.20 21.26 -7.38
N ARG A 173 1.80 20.75 -6.30
CA ARG A 173 2.61 19.54 -6.32
C ARG A 173 1.97 18.49 -5.43
N HIS A 174 1.93 17.25 -5.91
CA HIS A 174 1.47 16.13 -5.11
C HIS A 174 2.24 14.86 -5.44
N PHE A 175 2.48 14.04 -4.42
CA PHE A 175 3.15 12.77 -4.57
C PHE A 175 2.12 11.69 -4.86
N PHE A 176 2.29 10.98 -5.96
CA PHE A 176 1.44 9.86 -6.35
C PHE A 176 2.25 8.59 -6.43
N HIS A 177 1.60 7.47 -6.20
CA HIS A 177 2.16 6.20 -6.61
C HIS A 177 1.90 5.98 -8.09
N GLU A 178 2.81 5.28 -8.76
CA GLU A 178 2.69 4.96 -10.18
C GLU A 178 1.35 4.35 -10.62
N ARG A 179 0.72 3.52 -9.77
CA ARG A 179 -0.54 2.85 -10.11
C ARG A 179 -1.72 3.81 -10.14
N ASP A 180 -1.59 4.93 -9.43
CA ASP A 180 -2.61 5.98 -9.37
C ASP A 180 -2.49 6.90 -10.60
N LEU A 181 -1.52 6.61 -11.48
CA LEU A 181 -1.18 7.40 -12.66
C LEU A 181 -1.30 6.55 -13.93
N GLU A 182 -1.49 7.24 -15.04
CA GLU A 182 -1.34 6.70 -16.39
C GLU A 182 -0.51 7.68 -17.22
N ILE A 183 0.46 7.18 -17.99
CA ILE A 183 1.22 8.02 -18.93
C ILE A 183 0.25 8.49 -20.02
N VAL A 184 0.30 9.78 -20.33
CA VAL A 184 -0.42 10.36 -21.45
C VAL A 184 0.54 11.05 -22.40
N SER A 185 0.22 10.98 -23.70
CA SER A 185 1.06 11.47 -24.79
C SER A 185 1.19 13.00 -24.83
N THR A 186 0.22 13.73 -24.26
CA THR A 186 0.18 15.20 -24.30
C THR A 186 -0.57 15.79 -23.10
N PRO A 187 -0.22 17.00 -22.62
CA PRO A 187 -1.00 17.70 -21.61
C PRO A 187 -2.43 17.95 -22.13
N GLY A 188 -3.45 17.56 -21.37
CA GLY A 188 -4.87 17.60 -21.77
C GLY A 188 -5.43 18.98 -22.18
N TYR A 189 -4.63 20.05 -22.12
CA TYR A 189 -4.97 21.35 -22.71
C TYR A 189 -4.96 21.35 -24.25
N LEU A 190 -4.28 20.39 -24.90
CA LEU A 190 -4.35 20.22 -26.36
C LEU A 190 -5.60 19.44 -26.80
N GLU A 191 -6.11 18.52 -25.97
CA GLU A 191 -7.37 17.80 -26.26
C GLU A 191 -8.58 18.75 -26.24
N LYS A 192 -8.64 19.69 -25.28
CA LYS A 192 -9.70 20.72 -25.26
C LYS A 192 -9.63 21.68 -26.45
N ARG A 193 -8.43 22.12 -26.86
CA ARG A 193 -8.28 23.01 -28.02
C ARG A 193 -8.71 22.35 -29.33
N ASN A 194 -8.41 21.06 -29.50
CA ASN A 194 -8.81 20.33 -30.70
C ASN A 194 -10.32 20.06 -30.75
N LEU A 195 -10.98 19.90 -29.59
CA LEU A 195 -12.44 19.79 -29.51
C LEU A 195 -13.14 21.13 -29.72
N GLU A 196 -12.55 22.24 -29.25
CA GLU A 196 -13.08 23.60 -29.48
C GLU A 196 -12.82 24.12 -30.92
N GLN A 197 -11.83 23.57 -31.64
CA GLN A 197 -11.56 23.89 -33.05
C GLN A 197 -12.27 22.98 -34.06
N ALA A 198 -12.86 21.87 -33.59
CA ALA A 198 -13.60 20.91 -34.42
C ALA A 198 -15.12 21.04 -34.31
N GLY A 199 -15.62 21.98 -33.49
CA GLY A 199 -17.02 22.43 -33.45
C GLY A 199 -17.17 23.82 -34.06
#